data_AF-A0A1D2QP08-F1
#
_entry.id   AF-A0A1D2QP08-F1
#
_cell.length_a   1.000
_cell.length_b   1.000
_cell.length_c   1.000
_cell.angle_alpha   90.00
_cell.angle_beta   90.00
_cell.angle_gamma   90.00
#
_symmetry.space_group_name_H-M   'P 1'
#
loop_
_entity.id
_entity.type
_entity.pdbx_description
1 polymer ?
#
loop_
_entity_poly.entity_id
_entity_poly.type
_entity_poly.pdbx_seq_one_letter_code
_entity_poly.pdbx_strand_id
1 'polypeptide(L)'
;MTTDIWNPTQKSIQSSYVINMTFLQSIIQLMEDNDSLSVESLLTHEEQQKHRFIMQLPKEQWFAIKDSLSVDDIHLLIKFFTLAEMQFSDWTGKEKSPVIWLTKILRQKGKILEKELLLWIKENSSNKFLPYGAL
;
A
#
# COMPACT_ATOMS: atom_id res chain seq x y z
N MET A 1 45.19 -3.85 -13.02
CA MET A 1 44.31 -2.70 -12.69
C MET A 1 42.89 -3.20 -12.80
N THR A 2 42.26 -3.54 -11.68
CA THR A 2 40.89 -4.09 -11.65
C THR A 2 40.09 -3.15 -10.78
N THR A 3 39.48 -2.14 -11.39
CA THR A 3 38.55 -1.26 -10.68
C THR A 3 37.20 -1.92 -10.62
N ASP A 4 36.89 -2.39 -9.41
CA ASP A 4 35.58 -2.63 -8.84
C ASP A 4 34.51 -1.71 -9.47
N ILE A 5 33.61 -2.31 -10.27
CA ILE A 5 32.46 -1.61 -10.83
C ILE A 5 31.42 -1.56 -9.71
N TRP A 6 31.61 -0.61 -8.79
CA TRP A 6 30.59 -0.19 -7.84
C TRP A 6 29.41 0.40 -8.63
N ASN A 7 28.25 -0.28 -8.62
CA ASN A 7 27.05 0.16 -9.36
C ASN A 7 25.98 0.67 -8.38
N PRO A 8 25.91 1.99 -8.09
CA PRO A 8 24.98 2.54 -7.09
C PRO A 8 23.54 2.73 -7.58
N THR A 9 23.21 2.36 -8.83
CA THR A 9 21.95 2.74 -9.49
C THR A 9 20.71 1.99 -9.03
N GLN A 10 20.82 0.82 -8.40
CA GLN A 10 19.64 0.10 -7.91
C GLN A 10 18.99 0.78 -6.68
N LYS A 11 19.78 1.46 -5.83
CA LYS A 11 19.24 2.19 -4.67
C LYS A 11 18.54 3.50 -5.05
N SER A 12 18.95 4.15 -6.15
CA SER A 12 18.37 5.42 -6.60
C SER A 12 17.00 5.25 -7.30
N ILE A 13 16.70 4.07 -7.85
CA ILE A 13 15.43 3.81 -8.53
C ILE A 13 14.30 3.53 -7.53
N GLN A 14 14.59 2.82 -6.42
CA GLN A 14 13.61 2.57 -5.36
C GLN A 14 13.15 3.85 -4.63
N SER A 15 13.97 4.90 -4.61
CA SER A 15 13.69 6.14 -3.88
C SER A 15 12.96 7.20 -4.71
N SER A 16 12.84 7.00 -6.03
CA SER A 16 12.22 7.96 -6.96
C SER A 16 10.84 7.53 -7.47
N TYR A 17 10.32 6.36 -7.05
CA TYR A 17 8.91 6.03 -7.29
C TYR A 17 8.05 6.99 -6.47
N VAL A 18 7.20 7.75 -7.17
CA VAL A 18 6.26 8.71 -6.58
C VAL A 18 4.87 8.11 -6.61
N ILE A 19 4.13 8.26 -5.51
CA ILE A 19 2.74 7.85 -5.45
C ILE A 19 1.93 8.56 -6.54
N ASN A 20 1.34 7.78 -7.44
CA ASN A 20 0.48 8.30 -8.49
C ASN A 20 -0.95 8.47 -7.94
N MET A 21 -1.42 9.72 -7.82
CA MET A 21 -2.75 10.03 -7.30
C MET A 21 -3.87 9.54 -8.21
N THR A 22 -3.69 9.60 -9.53
CA THR A 22 -4.66 9.06 -10.49
C THR A 22 -4.83 7.56 -10.30
N PHE A 23 -3.74 6.84 -10.07
CA PHE A 23 -3.77 5.39 -9.78
C PHE A 23 -4.52 5.08 -8.47
N LEU A 24 -4.24 5.84 -7.40
CA LEU A 24 -4.96 5.68 -6.14
C LEU A 24 -6.46 5.94 -6.30
N GLN A 25 -6.83 7.00 -7.01
CA GLN A 25 -8.24 7.32 -7.28
C GLN A 25 -8.93 6.24 -8.11
N SER A 26 -8.25 5.70 -9.12
CA SER A 26 -8.76 4.55 -9.88
C SER A 26 -9.00 3.35 -8.97
N ILE A 27 -8.08 3.03 -8.06
CA ILE A 27 -8.28 1.95 -7.08
C ILE A 27 -9.48 2.23 -6.17
N ILE A 28 -9.58 3.45 -5.63
CA ILE A 28 -10.68 3.84 -4.73
C ILE A 28 -12.02 3.66 -5.46
N GLN A 29 -12.13 4.17 -6.68
CA GLN A 29 -13.34 4.06 -7.49
C GLN A 29 -13.68 2.60 -7.82
N LEU A 30 -12.68 1.77 -8.11
CA LEU A 30 -12.89 0.34 -8.36
C LEU A 30 -13.35 -0.40 -7.10
N MET A 31 -12.79 -0.07 -5.93
CA MET A 31 -13.18 -0.66 -4.65
C MET A 31 -14.56 -0.20 -4.17
N GLU A 32 -14.98 1.00 -4.55
CA GLU A 32 -16.33 1.52 -4.28
C GLU A 32 -17.39 0.85 -5.15
N ASP A 33 -17.06 0.55 -6.42
CA ASP A 33 -17.96 -0.12 -7.38
C ASP A 33 -17.98 -1.65 -7.19
N ASN A 34 -16.86 -2.26 -6.78
CA ASN A 34 -16.74 -3.69 -6.55
C ASN A 34 -16.51 -3.99 -5.06
N ASP A 35 -17.61 -4.33 -4.37
CA ASP A 35 -17.60 -4.70 -2.95
C ASP A 35 -16.91 -6.06 -2.68
N SER A 36 -16.50 -6.82 -3.71
CA SER A 36 -16.10 -8.23 -3.52
C SER A 36 -14.91 -8.71 -4.39
N LEU A 37 -13.78 -8.82 -3.69
CA LEU A 37 -12.94 -10.02 -3.53
C LEU A 37 -11.78 -10.34 -4.50
N SER A 38 -11.59 -9.67 -5.63
CA SER A 38 -10.42 -9.94 -6.48
C SER A 38 -9.76 -8.67 -7.00
N VAL A 39 -8.78 -8.15 -6.26
CA VAL A 39 -7.94 -7.04 -6.73
C VAL A 39 -6.99 -7.48 -7.84
N GLU A 40 -6.71 -8.78 -7.95
CA GLU A 40 -5.86 -9.36 -9.00
C GLU A 40 -6.37 -9.17 -10.42
N SER A 41 -7.70 -9.15 -10.61
CA SER A 41 -8.32 -8.89 -11.91
C SER A 41 -8.47 -7.41 -12.22
N LEU A 42 -8.31 -6.53 -11.22
CA LEU A 42 -8.40 -5.07 -11.38
C LEU A 42 -7.14 -4.48 -12.01
N LEU A 43 -5.98 -5.12 -11.82
CA LEU A 43 -4.70 -4.65 -12.30
C LEU A 43 -4.10 -5.60 -13.33
N THR A 44 -3.64 -5.07 -14.44
CA THR A 44 -2.84 -5.85 -15.40
C THR A 44 -1.48 -6.21 -14.80
N HIS A 45 -0.86 -7.28 -15.28
CA HIS A 45 0.45 -7.72 -14.81
C HIS A 45 1.54 -6.63 -14.97
N GLU A 46 1.43 -5.78 -16.00
CA GLU A 46 2.33 -4.62 -16.18
C GLU A 46 2.15 -3.58 -15.07
N GLU A 47 0.90 -3.22 -14.76
CA GLU A 47 0.58 -2.29 -13.66
C GLU A 47 1.02 -2.86 -12.31
N GLN A 48 0.81 -4.15 -12.07
CA GLN A 48 1.28 -4.81 -10.86
C GLN A 48 2.79 -4.67 -10.71
N GLN A 49 3.58 -4.93 -11.76
CA GLN A 49 5.05 -4.79 -11.67
C GLN A 49 5.49 -3.34 -11.51
N LYS A 50 4.81 -2.40 -12.19
CA LYS A 50 5.11 -0.97 -12.11
C LYS A 50 4.81 -0.40 -10.72
N HIS A 51 3.70 -0.81 -10.13
CA HIS A 51 3.19 -0.26 -8.87
C HIS A 51 3.61 -1.04 -7.63
N ARG A 52 4.27 -2.22 -7.76
CA ARG A 52 4.74 -3.02 -6.61
C ARG A 52 5.57 -2.24 -5.59
N PHE A 53 6.30 -1.22 -6.04
CA PHE A 53 7.15 -0.39 -5.18
C PHE A 53 6.34 0.43 -4.18
N ILE A 54 5.05 0.68 -4.45
CA ILE A 54 4.12 1.37 -3.55
C ILE A 54 4.00 0.66 -2.19
N MET A 55 4.18 -0.66 -2.17
CA MET A 55 4.13 -1.49 -0.96
C MET A 55 5.33 -1.30 -0.02
N GLN A 56 6.44 -0.76 -0.54
CA GLN A 56 7.69 -0.57 0.21
C GLN A 56 8.02 0.91 0.43
N LEU A 57 7.08 1.80 0.09
CA LEU A 57 7.29 3.23 0.22
C LEU A 57 7.45 3.66 1.67
N PRO A 58 8.31 4.67 1.90
CA PRO A 58 8.50 5.20 3.23
C PRO A 58 7.31 6.07 3.63
N LYS A 59 7.14 6.26 4.94
CA LYS A 59 6.02 7.02 5.51
C LYS A 59 5.91 8.42 4.93
N GLU A 60 7.02 9.06 4.61
CA GLU A 60 7.08 10.45 4.14
C GLU A 60 6.27 10.64 2.87
N GLN A 61 6.30 9.67 1.94
CA GLN A 61 5.52 9.76 0.71
C GLN A 61 4.01 9.64 0.97
N TRP A 62 3.60 8.71 1.83
CA TRP A 62 2.19 8.56 2.23
C TRP A 62 1.67 9.79 2.97
N PHE A 63 2.51 10.36 3.83
CA PHE A 63 2.16 11.56 4.60
C PHE A 63 2.08 12.80 3.72
N ALA A 64 2.79 12.86 2.59
CA ALA A 64 2.69 13.96 1.64
C ALA A 64 1.31 14.05 0.97
N ILE A 65 0.64 12.90 0.75
CA ILE A 65 -0.68 12.83 0.12
C ILE A 65 -1.84 12.71 1.11
N LYS A 66 -1.55 12.72 2.42
CA LYS A 66 -2.55 12.49 3.46
C LYS A 66 -3.69 13.51 3.44
N ASP A 67 -3.39 14.75 3.06
CA ASP A 67 -4.37 15.84 3.04
C ASP A 67 -5.30 15.74 1.82
N SER A 68 -4.87 15.04 0.77
CA SER A 68 -5.66 14.75 -0.41
C SER A 68 -6.53 13.50 -0.29
N LEU A 69 -6.31 12.68 0.74
CA LEU A 69 -7.09 11.47 1.00
C LEU A 69 -8.15 11.71 2.09
N SER A 70 -9.38 11.31 1.81
CA SER A 70 -10.48 11.29 2.77
C SER A 70 -10.38 10.07 3.69
N VAL A 71 -11.16 10.07 4.76
CA VAL A 71 -11.22 8.93 5.70
C VAL A 71 -11.72 7.67 5.01
N ASP A 72 -12.76 7.79 4.19
CA ASP A 72 -13.34 6.69 3.42
C ASP A 72 -12.34 6.15 2.37
N ASP A 73 -11.64 7.04 1.65
CA ASP A 73 -10.57 6.67 0.73
C ASP A 73 -9.49 5.83 1.43
N ILE A 74 -9.08 6.25 2.64
CA ILE A 74 -8.09 5.53 3.43
C ILE A 74 -8.59 4.13 3.79
N HIS A 75 -9.87 3.97 4.16
CA HIS A 75 -10.45 2.66 4.44
C HIS A 75 -10.45 1.75 3.20
N LEU A 76 -10.83 2.28 2.04
CA LEU A 76 -10.83 1.53 0.77
C LEU A 76 -9.41 1.11 0.37
N LEU A 77 -8.44 2.02 0.48
CA LEU A 77 -7.03 1.73 0.22
C LEU A 77 -6.47 0.68 1.17
N ILE A 78 -6.81 0.74 2.46
CA ILE A 78 -6.41 -0.28 3.43
C ILE A 78 -6.93 -1.66 3.02
N LYS A 79 -8.21 -1.76 2.65
CA LYS A 79 -8.79 -3.03 2.16
C LYS A 79 -8.06 -3.52 0.90
N PHE A 80 -7.86 -2.62 -0.06
CA PHE A 80 -7.16 -2.94 -1.31
C PHE A 80 -5.75 -3.46 -1.06
N PHE A 81 -4.91 -2.75 -0.30
CA PHE A 81 -3.53 -3.16 -0.05
C PHE A 81 -3.44 -4.46 0.74
N THR A 82 -4.41 -4.73 1.61
CA THR A 82 -4.50 -5.99 2.34
C THR A 82 -4.75 -7.16 1.39
N LEU A 83 -5.70 -7.02 0.45
CA LEU A 83 -5.96 -8.02 -0.59
C LEU A 83 -4.81 -8.13 -1.56
N ALA A 84 -4.19 -7.00 -1.91
CA ALA A 84 -3.07 -6.94 -2.83
C ALA A 84 -1.88 -7.74 -2.30
N GLU A 85 -1.56 -7.64 -1.01
CA GLU A 85 -0.50 -8.45 -0.37
C GLU A 85 -0.83 -9.94 -0.35
N MET A 86 -2.12 -10.31 -0.41
CA MET A 86 -2.56 -11.71 -0.48
C MET A 86 -2.58 -12.30 -1.88
N GLN A 87 -3.11 -11.53 -2.82
CA GLN A 87 -3.40 -11.98 -4.17
C GLN A 87 -2.19 -11.81 -5.09
N PHE A 88 -1.40 -10.75 -4.88
CA PHE A 88 -0.18 -10.53 -5.65
C PHE A 88 1.03 -11.07 -4.89
N SER A 89 1.56 -12.21 -5.35
CA SER A 89 2.79 -12.81 -4.82
C SER A 89 4.00 -11.84 -4.81
N ASP A 90 4.04 -10.90 -5.75
CA ASP A 90 5.13 -9.92 -5.88
C ASP A 90 4.97 -8.68 -4.98
N TRP A 91 3.78 -8.46 -4.39
CA TRP A 91 3.48 -7.27 -3.59
C TRP A 91 3.65 -7.58 -2.11
N THR A 92 4.91 -7.68 -1.67
CA THR A 92 5.23 -7.94 -0.27
C THR A 92 5.66 -6.65 0.44
N GLY A 93 4.82 -6.16 1.36
CA GLY A 93 5.07 -4.96 2.17
C GLY A 93 5.66 -5.28 3.55
N LYS A 94 5.28 -6.43 4.16
CA LYS A 94 5.69 -6.83 5.52
C LYS A 94 5.57 -5.65 6.51
N GLU A 95 6.67 -5.26 7.15
CA GLU A 95 6.76 -4.15 8.11
C GLU A 95 6.64 -2.75 7.48
N LYS A 96 6.82 -2.64 6.16
CA LYS A 96 6.72 -1.39 5.40
C LYS A 96 5.37 -1.25 4.68
N SER A 97 4.44 -2.16 4.96
CA SER A 97 3.16 -2.21 4.27
C SER A 97 2.43 -0.87 4.37
N PRO A 98 1.86 -0.37 3.25
CA PRO A 98 1.19 0.92 3.19
C PRO A 98 -0.01 1.01 4.12
N VAL A 99 -0.63 -0.12 4.46
CA VAL A 99 -1.68 -0.23 5.47
C VAL A 99 -1.23 0.37 6.81
N ILE A 100 0.02 0.17 7.22
CA ILE A 100 0.57 0.70 8.49
C ILE A 100 0.69 2.23 8.44
N TRP A 101 1.02 2.79 7.27
CA TRP A 101 1.10 4.23 7.10
C TRP A 101 -0.28 4.87 7.00
N LEU A 102 -1.20 4.23 6.28
CA LEU A 102 -2.59 4.65 6.15
C LEU A 102 -3.32 4.65 7.50
N THR A 103 -3.13 3.62 8.33
CA THR A 103 -3.69 3.59 9.70
C THR A 103 -3.12 4.70 10.58
N LYS A 104 -1.83 5.02 10.44
CA LYS A 104 -1.22 6.18 11.13
C LYS A 104 -1.78 7.51 10.66
N ILE A 105 -2.01 7.68 9.35
CA ILE A 105 -2.64 8.88 8.77
C ILE A 105 -4.07 9.03 9.31
N LEU A 106 -4.85 7.94 9.33
CA LEU A 106 -6.20 7.93 9.88
C LEU A 106 -6.22 8.42 11.33
N ARG A 107 -5.27 7.92 12.14
CA ARG A 107 -5.08 8.35 13.53
C ARG A 107 -4.72 9.83 13.65
N GLN A 108 -3.88 10.35 12.76
CA GLN A 108 -3.57 11.79 12.71
C GLN A 108 -4.79 12.64 12.39
N LYS A 109 -5.72 12.14 11.57
CA LYS A 109 -7.00 12.80 11.28
C LYS A 109 -8.01 12.70 12.44
N GLY A 110 -7.63 12.11 13.57
CA GLY A 110 -8.51 11.95 14.74
C GLY A 110 -9.54 10.83 14.60
N LYS A 111 -9.40 9.97 13.58
CA LYS A 111 -10.23 8.79 13.38
C LYS A 111 -9.47 7.53 13.80
N ILE A 112 -10.21 6.53 14.25
CA ILE A 112 -9.67 5.21 14.55
C ILE A 112 -10.04 4.25 13.44
N LEU A 113 -9.20 3.25 13.20
CA LEU A 113 -9.55 2.16 12.31
C LEU A 113 -10.76 1.43 12.89
N GLU A 114 -11.77 1.24 12.07
CA GLU A 114 -12.97 0.52 12.49
C GLU A 114 -12.62 -0.90 12.94
N LYS A 115 -13.27 -1.36 14.02
CA LYS A 115 -13.01 -2.68 14.58
C LYS A 115 -13.33 -3.78 13.56
N GLU A 116 -14.37 -3.59 12.77
CA GLU A 116 -14.75 -4.49 11.68
C GLU A 116 -13.65 -4.58 10.63
N LEU A 117 -13.11 -3.44 10.18
CA LEU A 117 -11.99 -3.40 9.23
C LEU A 117 -10.73 -4.06 9.81
N LEU A 118 -10.46 -3.87 11.10
CA LEU A 118 -9.34 -4.53 11.78
C LEU A 118 -9.48 -6.06 11.79
N LEU A 119 -10.68 -6.58 12.09
CA LEU A 119 -10.96 -8.01 12.04
C LEU A 119 -10.83 -8.53 10.61
N TRP A 120 -11.41 -7.81 9.64
CA TRP A 120 -11.35 -8.17 8.24
C TRP A 120 -9.91 -8.26 7.72
N ILE A 121 -9.03 -7.34 8.09
CA ILE A 121 -7.60 -7.39 7.71
C ILE A 121 -6.92 -8.65 8.27
N LYS A 122 -7.26 -9.05 9.49
CA LYS A 122 -6.70 -10.27 10.09
C LYS A 122 -7.21 -11.55 9.45
N GLU A 123 -8.43 -11.53 8.93
CA GLU A 123 -9.01 -12.68 8.22
C GLU A 123 -8.52 -12.77 6.77
N ASN A 124 -8.29 -11.62 6.13
CA ASN A 124 -7.90 -11.50 4.72
C ASN A 124 -6.40 -11.23 4.54
N SER A 125 -5.58 -11.29 5.60
CA SER A 125 -4.14 -11.18 5.50
C SER A 125 -3.40 -12.02 6.55
N SER A 126 -2.27 -12.58 6.13
CA SER A 126 -1.34 -13.43 6.85
C SER A 126 -0.14 -12.61 7.32
N ASN A 127 -0.12 -11.32 6.99
CA ASN A 127 0.92 -10.40 7.41
C ASN A 127 0.72 -10.06 8.90
N LYS A 128 1.51 -10.72 9.76
CA LYS A 128 1.53 -10.48 11.22
C LYS A 128 1.88 -9.05 11.63
N PHE A 129 2.46 -8.26 10.73
CA PHE A 129 2.76 -6.85 10.97
C PHE A 129 1.52 -5.96 10.78
N LEU A 130 0.44 -6.44 10.16
CA LEU A 130 -0.78 -5.65 10.06
C LEU A 130 -1.62 -5.73 11.34
N PRO A 131 -2.27 -4.64 11.77
CA PRO A 131 -2.31 -3.31 11.15
C PRO A 131 -1.28 -2.29 11.69
N TYR A 132 -0.53 -2.60 12.76
CA TYR A 132 0.26 -1.62 13.52
C TYR A 132 1.79 -1.65 13.30
N GLY A 133 2.27 -2.58 12.48
CA GLY A 133 3.70 -2.89 12.30
C GLY A 133 4.21 -3.91 13.31
N ALA A 134 5.53 -4.11 13.33
CA ALA A 134 6.19 -4.86 14.40
C ALA A 134 6.03 -4.10 15.73
N LEU A 135 5.46 -4.79 16.72
CA LEU A 135 5.38 -4.32 18.12
C LEU A 135 6.77 -4.26 18.75
#